data_AF-A0A6S7L5S6-F1
#
_entry.id   AF-A0A6S7L5S6-F1
#
_cell.length_a   1.000
_cell.length_b   1.000
_cell.length_c   1.000
_cell.angle_alpha   90.00
_cell.angle_beta   90.00
_cell.angle_gamma   90.00
#
_symmetry.space_group_name_H-M   'P 1'
#
loop_
_entity.id
_entity.type
_entity.pdbx_description
1 polymer ?
#
loop_
_entity_poly.entity_id
_entity_poly.type
_entity_poly.pdbx_seq_one_letter_code
_entity_poly.pdbx_strand_id
1 'polypeptide(L)'
;QLTELDVKLKALRFRVNRSNEIIEKGERSAVERQRESIQTLVSTINCLKGSIEEAKFGQSESESDVEQWSQDIDARVATADQCCEKLYNFVKEIETKAKEQELISQDARATDFRAKA
;
A
#
# COMPACT_ATOMS: atom_id res chain seq x y z
N GLN A 1 3.25 21.24 -12.38
CA GLN A 1 3.77 20.33 -11.33
C GLN A 1 2.96 20.39 -10.04
N LEU A 2 2.75 21.56 -9.41
CA LEU A 2 1.92 21.66 -8.20
C LEU A 2 0.48 21.13 -8.38
N THR A 3 -0.21 21.54 -9.45
CA THR A 3 -1.55 21.02 -9.77
C THR A 3 -1.55 19.50 -10.01
N GLU A 4 -0.48 18.98 -10.60
CA GLU A 4 -0.35 17.54 -10.82
C GLU A 4 -0.14 16.80 -9.50
N LEU A 5 0.75 17.29 -8.64
CA LEU A 5 0.97 16.76 -7.29
C LEU A 5 -0.34 16.72 -6.49
N ASP A 6 -1.13 17.78 -6.53
CA ASP A 6 -2.44 17.83 -5.86
C ASP A 6 -3.40 16.75 -6.38
N VAL A 7 -3.44 16.53 -7.70
CA VAL A 7 -4.23 15.47 -8.30
C VAL A 7 -3.75 14.09 -7.84
N LYS A 8 -2.43 13.86 -7.80
CA LYS A 8 -1.85 12.59 -7.32
C LYS A 8 -2.14 12.36 -5.83
N LEU A 9 -2.03 13.39 -4.99
CA LEU A 9 -2.36 13.32 -3.56
C LEU A 9 -3.84 13.01 -3.33
N LYS A 10 -4.75 13.60 -4.11
CA LYS A 10 -6.18 13.27 -4.06
C LYS A 10 -6.43 11.82 -4.48
N ALA A 11 -5.78 11.35 -5.55
CA ALA A 11 -5.87 9.97 -5.99
C ALA A 11 -5.33 8.99 -4.94
N LEU A 12 -4.21 9.33 -4.28
CA LEU A 12 -3.62 8.54 -3.20
C LEU A 12 -4.60 8.38 -2.05
N ARG A 13 -5.16 9.50 -1.56
CA ARG A 13 -6.16 9.48 -0.49
C ARG A 13 -7.38 8.63 -0.84
N PHE A 14 -7.87 8.75 -2.08
CA PHE A 14 -9.00 7.95 -2.55
C PHE A 14 -8.69 6.44 -2.50
N ARG A 15 -7.50 6.03 -2.94
CA ARG A 15 -7.07 4.62 -2.89
C ARG A 15 -6.91 4.13 -1.46
N VAL A 16 -6.25 4.89 -0.60
CA VAL A 16 -6.09 4.55 0.83
C VAL A 16 -7.45 4.33 1.50
N ASN A 17 -8.41 5.24 1.27
CA ASN A 17 -9.75 5.12 1.87
C ASN A 17 -10.50 3.86 1.41
N ARG A 18 -10.31 3.45 0.16
CA ARG A 18 -10.97 2.26 -0.42
C ARG A 18 -10.35 0.94 0.02
N SER A 19 -9.16 0.96 0.62
CA SER A 19 -8.43 -0.25 0.99
C SER A 19 -9.18 -1.13 2.01
N ASN A 20 -9.95 -0.54 2.93
CA ASN A 20 -10.75 -1.32 3.89
C ASN A 20 -11.83 -2.17 3.20
N GLU A 21 -12.57 -1.59 2.25
CA GLU A 21 -13.58 -2.32 1.47
C GLU A 21 -12.98 -3.47 0.65
N ILE A 22 -11.74 -3.30 0.16
CA ILE A 22 -11.03 -4.33 -0.61
C ILE A 22 -10.59 -5.47 0.32
N ILE A 23 -10.11 -5.15 1.52
CA ILE A 23 -9.76 -6.13 2.56
C ILE A 23 -10.98 -6.95 2.97
N GLU A 24 -12.13 -6.30 3.20
CA GLU A 24 -13.38 -6.98 3.60
C GLU A 24 -13.84 -8.05 2.61
N LYS A 25 -13.60 -7.84 1.31
CA LYS A 25 -13.92 -8.83 0.26
C LYS A 25 -12.99 -10.04 0.27
N GLY A 26 -11.82 -9.95 0.90
CA GLY A 26 -10.90 -11.09 1.09
C GLY A 26 -10.21 -11.61 -0.17
N GLU A 27 -10.39 -10.98 -1.33
CA GLU A 27 -9.79 -11.43 -2.58
C GLU A 27 -8.29 -11.07 -2.63
N ARG A 28 -7.41 -12.06 -2.38
CA ARG A 28 -5.93 -11.90 -2.39
C ARG A 28 -5.43 -11.03 -3.54
N SER A 29 -5.83 -11.35 -4.77
CA SER A 29 -5.36 -10.63 -5.97
C SER A 29 -5.83 -9.17 -6.03
N ALA A 30 -7.01 -8.86 -5.49
CA ALA A 30 -7.50 -7.48 -5.42
C ALA A 30 -6.72 -6.65 -4.40
N VAL A 31 -6.37 -7.26 -3.26
CA VAL A 31 -5.55 -6.65 -2.21
C VAL A 31 -4.13 -6.37 -2.71
N GLU A 32 -3.51 -7.33 -3.42
CA GLU A 32 -2.19 -7.16 -4.03
C GLU A 32 -2.18 -6.01 -5.05
N ARG A 33 -3.14 -6.01 -5.99
CA ARG A 33 -3.28 -4.92 -6.99
C ARG A 33 -3.49 -3.56 -6.33
N GLN A 34 -4.28 -3.50 -5.25
CA GLN A 34 -4.50 -2.26 -4.53
C GLN A 34 -3.21 -1.73 -3.90
N ARG A 35 -2.42 -2.61 -3.27
CA ARG A 35 -1.12 -2.26 -2.69
C ARG A 35 -0.16 -1.72 -3.76
N GLU A 36 0.00 -2.44 -4.87
CA GLU A 36 0.85 -1.99 -5.99
C GLU A 36 0.40 -0.62 -6.50
N SER A 37 -0.91 -0.42 -6.66
CA SER A 37 -1.49 0.85 -7.10
C SER A 37 -1.16 2.01 -6.17
N ILE A 38 -1.16 1.79 -4.84
CA ILE A 38 -0.77 2.80 -3.86
C ILE A 38 0.74 3.07 -3.95
N GLN A 39 1.57 2.03 -4.00
CA GLN A 39 3.03 2.16 -4.11
C GLN A 39 3.47 2.93 -5.36
N THR A 40 2.83 2.69 -6.51
CA THR A 40 3.11 3.46 -7.73
C THR A 40 2.79 4.94 -7.57
N LEU A 41 1.70 5.30 -6.87
CA LEU A 41 1.38 6.70 -6.61
C LEU A 41 2.38 7.34 -5.64
N VAL A 42 2.76 6.63 -4.58
CA VAL A 42 3.78 7.12 -3.63
C VAL A 42 5.07 7.44 -4.36
N SER A 43 5.56 6.53 -5.22
CA SER A 43 6.75 6.77 -6.04
C SER A 43 6.58 7.99 -6.96
N THR A 44 5.43 8.12 -7.63
CA THR A 44 5.14 9.28 -8.50
C THR A 44 5.13 10.59 -7.70
N ILE A 45 4.52 10.60 -6.51
CA ILE A 45 4.43 11.76 -5.62
C ILE A 45 5.82 12.16 -5.14
N ASN A 46 6.67 11.21 -4.75
CA ASN A 46 8.03 11.50 -4.30
C ASN A 46 8.88 12.11 -5.42
N CYS A 47 8.76 11.61 -6.66
CA CYS A 47 9.43 12.22 -7.81
C CYS A 47 8.94 13.65 -8.05
N LEU A 48 7.62 13.89 -8.05
CA LEU A 48 7.06 15.23 -8.22
C LEU A 48 7.48 16.17 -7.08
N LYS A 49 7.51 15.67 -5.84
CA LYS A 49 7.94 16.41 -4.65
C LYS A 49 9.37 16.93 -4.87
N GLY A 50 10.31 16.03 -5.15
CA GLY A 50 11.72 16.38 -5.38
C GLY A 50 11.90 17.44 -6.48
N SER A 51 11.23 17.27 -7.62
CA SER A 51 11.31 18.28 -8.70
C SER A 51 10.73 19.64 -8.30
N ILE A 52 9.71 19.68 -7.43
CA ILE A 52 9.15 20.95 -6.93
C ILE A 52 10.10 21.57 -5.90
N GLU A 53 10.72 20.79 -5.02
CA GLU A 53 11.74 21.28 -4.07
C GLU A 53 12.89 21.96 -4.80
N GLU A 54 13.45 21.30 -5.82
CA GLU A 54 14.49 21.87 -6.69
C GLU A 54 14.04 23.20 -7.33
N ALA A 55 12.80 23.27 -7.83
CA ALA A 55 12.25 24.48 -8.41
C ALA A 55 12.03 25.60 -7.39
N LYS A 56 11.66 25.28 -6.14
CA LYS A 56 11.50 26.24 -5.05
C LYS A 56 12.85 26.82 -4.62
N PHE A 57 13.87 25.99 -4.48
CA PHE A 57 15.24 26.44 -4.23
C PHE A 57 15.77 27.33 -5.36
N GLY A 58 15.48 26.99 -6.62
CA GLY A 58 15.81 27.84 -7.77
C GLY A 58 15.12 29.21 -7.76
N GLN A 59 14.02 29.35 -7.01
CA GLN A 59 13.30 30.61 -6.79
C GLN A 59 13.74 31.34 -5.50
N SER A 60 14.82 30.87 -4.86
CA SER A 60 15.36 31.42 -3.61
C SER A 60 14.37 31.35 -2.44
N GLU A 61 13.44 30.40 -2.44
CA GLU A 61 12.68 30.06 -1.22
C GLU A 61 13.63 29.52 -0.14
N SER A 62 13.32 29.79 1.13
CA SER A 62 14.18 29.36 2.24
C SER A 62 14.09 27.86 2.46
N GLU A 63 15.18 27.24 2.96
CA GLU A 63 15.18 25.83 3.35
C GLU A 63 14.05 25.49 4.34
N SER A 64 13.76 26.39 5.27
CA SER A 64 12.67 26.22 6.24
C SER A 64 11.29 26.19 5.57
N ASP A 65 11.04 27.03 4.58
CA ASP A 65 9.75 27.07 3.88
C ASP A 65 9.56 25.82 3.02
N VAL A 66 10.63 25.38 2.35
CA VAL A 66 10.62 24.16 1.52
C VAL A 66 10.44 22.92 2.41
N GLU A 67 11.12 22.86 3.54
CA GLU A 67 10.99 21.75 4.51
C GLU A 67 9.56 21.66 5.05
N GLN A 68 8.98 22.78 5.49
CA GLN A 68 7.61 22.79 6.03
C GLN A 68 6.58 22.30 5.00
N TRP A 69 6.73 22.72 3.75
CA TRP A 69 5.89 22.24 2.64
C TRP A 69 6.11 20.75 2.35
N SER A 70 7.35 20.28 2.43
CA SER A 70 7.73 18.89 2.17
C SER A 70 7.16 17.93 3.22
N GLN A 71 7.23 18.32 4.50
CA GLN A 71 6.71 17.55 5.63
C GLN A 71 5.20 17.28 5.53
N ASP A 72 4.42 18.23 5.02
CA ASP A 72 2.98 18.07 4.79
C ASP A 72 2.67 16.96 3.77
N ILE A 73 3.54 16.79 2.78
CA ILE A 73 3.43 15.74 1.77
C ILE A 73 3.88 14.40 2.35
N ASP A 74 4.98 14.40 3.09
CA ASP A 74 5.54 13.20 3.73
C ASP A 74 4.56 12.59 4.74
N ALA A 75 3.82 13.40 5.50
CA ALA A 75 2.78 12.91 6.40
C ALA A 75 1.67 12.13 5.65
N ARG A 76 1.30 12.58 4.44
CA ARG A 76 0.30 11.91 3.59
C ARG A 76 0.85 10.62 2.98
N VAL A 77 2.12 10.63 2.58
CA VAL A 77 2.83 9.45 2.08
C VAL A 77 2.96 8.40 3.18
N ALA A 78 3.35 8.79 4.40
CA ALA A 78 3.46 7.89 5.55
C ALA A 78 2.14 7.17 5.85
N THR A 79 1.00 7.85 5.74
CA THR A 79 -0.32 7.24 5.87
C THR A 79 -0.58 6.17 4.79
N ALA A 80 -0.13 6.41 3.57
CA ALA A 80 -0.25 5.45 2.48
C ALA A 80 0.70 4.25 2.63
N ASP A 81 1.89 4.47 3.19
CA ASP A 81 2.85 3.39 3.49
C ASP A 81 2.30 2.45 4.58
N GLN A 82 1.72 3.01 5.65
CA GLN A 82 1.00 2.23 6.67
C GLN A 82 -0.15 1.41 6.05
N CYS A 83 -0.88 2.00 5.10
CA CYS A 83 -1.91 1.27 4.36
C CYS A 83 -1.31 0.13 3.52
N CYS A 84 -0.16 0.31 2.89
CA CYS A 84 0.53 -0.73 2.14
C CYS A 84 0.98 -1.89 3.05
N GLU A 85 1.49 -1.58 4.24
CA GLU A 85 1.86 -2.59 5.25
C GLU A 85 0.64 -3.40 5.69
N LYS A 86 -0.49 -2.72 5.96
CA LYS A 86 -1.75 -3.39 6.30
C LYS A 86 -2.19 -4.36 5.19
N LEU A 87 -2.17 -3.92 3.93
CA LEU A 87 -2.55 -4.77 2.78
C LEU A 87 -1.61 -5.96 2.63
N TYR A 88 -0.30 -5.74 2.82
CA TYR A 88 0.71 -6.81 2.77
C TYR A 88 0.50 -7.87 3.85
N ASN A 89 0.25 -7.44 5.09
CA ASN A 89 0.00 -8.35 6.20
C ASN A 89 -1.29 -9.17 5.97
N PHE A 90 -2.34 -8.54 5.42
CA PHE A 90 -3.56 -9.25 5.07
C PHE A 90 -3.35 -10.35 4.01
N VAL A 91 -2.54 -10.07 2.98
CA VAL A 91 -2.18 -11.10 1.98
C VAL A 91 -1.45 -12.27 2.64
N LYS A 92 -0.48 -11.98 3.53
CA LYS A 92 0.21 -13.03 4.30
C LYS A 92 -0.74 -13.87 5.15
N GLU A 93 -1.71 -13.24 5.80
CA GLU A 93 -2.72 -13.97 6.59
C GLU A 93 -3.56 -14.92 5.74
N ILE A 94 -3.98 -14.48 4.54
CA ILE A 94 -4.71 -15.35 3.60
C ILE A 94 -3.84 -16.55 3.21
N GLU A 95 -2.57 -16.32 2.88
CA GLU A 95 -1.65 -17.37 2.46
C GLU A 95 -1.36 -18.38 3.57
N THR A 96 -1.17 -17.90 4.80
CA THR A 96 -0.94 -18.75 5.97
C THR A 96 -2.16 -19.64 6.23
N LYS A 97 -3.36 -19.07 6.25
CA LYS A 97 -4.61 -19.84 6.45
C LYS A 97 -4.83 -20.87 5.34
N ALA A 98 -4.53 -20.53 4.09
CA ALA A 98 -4.64 -21.47 2.98
C ALA A 98 -3.68 -22.66 3.14
N LYS A 99 -2.44 -22.42 3.57
CA LYS A 99 -1.46 -23.48 3.83
C LYS A 99 -1.89 -24.38 4.99
N GLU A 100 -2.32 -23.79 6.10
CA GLU A 100 -2.82 -24.54 7.26
C GLU A 100 -3.99 -25.45 6.89
N GLN A 101 -4.94 -24.93 6.10
CA GLN A 101 -6.09 -25.71 5.64
C GLN A 101 -5.69 -26.88 4.73
N GLU A 102 -4.69 -26.70 3.86
CA GLU A 102 -4.18 -27.76 3.01
C GLU A 102 -3.49 -28.86 3.84
N LEU A 103 -2.67 -28.49 4.82
CA LEU A 103 -2.03 -29.43 5.75
C LEU A 103 -3.05 -30.27 6.53
N ILE A 104 -4.09 -29.64 7.07
CA ILE A 104 -5.18 -30.33 7.77
C ILE A 104 -5.91 -31.29 6.83
N SER A 105 -6.16 -30.87 5.59
CA SER A 105 -6.87 -31.69 4.60
C SER A 105 -6.03 -32.90 4.16
N GLN A 106 -4.71 -32.76 4.06
CA GLN A 106 -3.80 -33.86 3.75
C GLN A 106 -3.71 -34.87 4.90
N ASP A 107 -3.60 -34.39 6.14
CA ASP A 107 -3.54 -35.25 7.33
C ASP A 107 -4.84 -36.05 7.53
N ALA A 108 -5.99 -35.40 7.33
CA ALA A 108 -7.29 -36.06 7.37
C ALA A 108 -7.41 -37.19 6.33
N ARG A 109 -6.93 -36.95 5.08
CA ARG A 109 -6.90 -37.97 4.02
C ARG A 109 -5.96 -39.12 4.36
N ALA A 110 -4.78 -38.83 4.92
CA ALA A 110 -3.81 -39.85 5.31
C ALA A 110 -4.35 -40.75 6.44
N THR A 111 -5.04 -40.14 7.41
CA THR A 111 -5.67 -40.85 8.52
C THR A 111 -6.82 -41.75 8.05
N ASP A 112 -7.71 -41.26 7.17
CA ASP A 112 -8.80 -42.05 6.60
C ASP A 112 -8.29 -43.23 5.74
N PHE A 113 -7.22 -43.02 4.97
CA PHE A 113 -6.58 -44.11 4.22
C PHE A 113 -6.01 -45.18 5.14
N ARG A 114 -5.32 -44.79 6.22
CA ARG A 114 -4.78 -45.74 7.21
C ARG A 114 -5.88 -46.51 7.95
N ALA A 115 -7.02 -45.89 8.22
CA ALA A 115 -8.13 -46.55 8.92
C ALA A 115 -8.86 -47.61 8.05
N LYS A 116 -8.70 -47.56 6.72
CA LYS A 116 -9.34 -48.46 5.77
C LYS A 116 -8.44 -49.60 5.25
N ALA A 117 -7.15 -49.59 5.61
CA ALA A 117 -6.14 -50.59 5.24
C ALA A 117 -5.93 -51.61 6.35
#